data_AF-A0A7I7PKA8-F1
#
_entry.id   AF-A0A7I7PKA8-F1
#
_cell.length_a   1.000
_cell.length_b   1.000
_cell.length_c   1.000
_cell.angle_alpha   90.00
_cell.angle_beta   90.00
_cell.angle_gamma   90.00
#
_symmetry.space_group_name_H-M   'P 1'
#
loop_
_entity.id
_entity.type
_entity.pdbx_description
1 polymer ?
#
loop_
_entity_poly.entity_id
_entity_poly.type
_entity_poly.pdbx_seq_one_letter_code
_entity_poly.pdbx_strand_id
1 'polypeptide(L)' 'MPTDPTDFEFAYDLTLDEVRRRTAVLDAIGDDWDPVRALVDEEKAYAMLYCNLDAEQQRHYDELVRAGVLPERAVDRAAD' A
#
# COMPACT_ATOMS: atom_id res chain seq x y z
N MET A 1 -43.73 -2.94 29.29
CA MET A 1 -43.25 -4.04 28.42
C MET A 1 -42.01 -4.62 29.08
N PRO A 2 -41.93 -5.94 29.32
CA PRO A 2 -40.72 -6.55 29.83
C PRO A 2 -39.69 -6.60 28.68
N THR A 3 -38.48 -6.11 28.94
CA THR A 3 -37.33 -6.24 28.05
C THR A 3 -36.89 -7.69 28.02
N ASP A 4 -36.83 -8.28 26.83
CA ASP A 4 -36.41 -9.65 26.62
C ASP A 4 -34.95 -9.84 27.11
N PRO A 5 -34.66 -10.80 28.02
CA PRO A 5 -33.32 -11.01 28.57
C PRO A 5 -32.25 -11.46 27.55
N THR A 6 -32.62 -11.59 26.27
CA THR A 6 -31.76 -12.03 25.17
C THR A 6 -31.20 -10.91 24.30
N ASP A 7 -31.56 -9.64 24.57
CA ASP A 7 -31.09 -8.50 23.79
C ASP A 7 -29.69 -8.07 24.23
N PHE A 8 -28.66 -8.77 23.74
CA PHE A 8 -27.26 -8.42 23.96
C PHE A 8 -26.79 -7.44 22.88
N GLU A 9 -26.44 -6.22 23.29
CA GLU A 9 -25.83 -5.23 22.40
C GLU A 9 -24.36 -5.62 22.13
N PHE A 10 -24.06 -5.98 20.88
CA PHE A 10 -22.70 -6.26 20.43
C PHE A 10 -22.05 -4.96 19.95
N ALA A 11 -21.28 -4.32 20.84
CA ALA A 11 -20.44 -3.17 20.50
C ALA A 11 -18.98 -3.62 20.30
N TYR A 12 -18.40 -3.28 19.16
CA TYR A 12 -17.02 -3.62 18.82
C TYR A 12 -16.23 -2.36 18.48
N ASP A 13 -15.13 -2.14 19.20
CA ASP A 13 -14.24 -1.02 18.95
C ASP A 13 -13.22 -1.38 17.87
N LEU A 14 -13.52 -0.99 16.63
CA LEU A 14 -12.64 -1.17 15.48
C LEU A 14 -11.33 -0.39 15.59
N THR A 15 -11.30 0.71 16.35
CA THR A 15 -10.08 1.51 16.53
C THR A 15 -9.10 0.75 17.41
N LEU A 16 -9.60 0.19 18.52
CA LEU A 16 -8.80 -0.65 19.41
C LEU A 16 -8.31 -1.91 18.71
N ASP A 17 -9.17 -2.54 17.90
CA ASP A 17 -8.76 -3.73 17.15
C ASP A 17 -7.71 -3.42 16.07
N GLU A 18 -7.86 -2.30 15.35
CA GLU A 18 -6.86 -1.88 14.35
C GLU A 18 -5.50 -1.61 14.98
N VAL A 19 -5.46 -1.02 16.18
CA VAL A 19 -4.20 -0.85 16.93
C VAL A 19 -3.58 -2.22 17.25
N ARG A 20 -4.36 -3.19 17.72
CA ARG A 20 -3.87 -4.55 18.01
C ARG A 20 -3.33 -5.23 16.76
N ARG A 21 -4.06 -5.14 15.64
CA ARG A 21 -3.64 -5.69 14.35
C ARG A 21 -2.31 -5.09 13.89
N ARG A 22 -2.17 -3.77 13.93
CA ARG A 22 -0.92 -3.08 13.54
C ARG A 22 0.25 -3.47 14.44
N THR A 23 0.04 -3.55 15.75
CA THR A 23 1.10 -3.99 16.68
C THR A 23 1.55 -5.41 16.36
N ALA A 24 0.62 -6.34 16.16
CA ALA A 24 0.96 -7.72 15.80
C ALA A 24 1.71 -7.83 14.46
N VAL A 25 1.36 -6.98 13.48
CA VAL A 25 2.08 -6.91 12.21
C VAL A 25 3.51 -6.40 12.39
N LEU A 26 3.70 -5.32 13.16
CA LEU A 26 5.04 -4.78 13.41
C LEU A 26 5.92 -5.77 14.18
N ASP A 27 5.36 -6.47 15.17
CA ASP A 27 6.06 -7.52 15.92
C ASP A 27 6.48 -8.70 15.02
N ALA A 28 5.60 -9.12 14.10
CA ALA A 28 5.91 -10.19 13.15
C ALA A 28 6.97 -9.82 12.10
N ILE A 29 7.06 -8.54 11.73
CA ILE A 29 8.07 -8.02 10.81
C ILE A 29 9.46 -7.99 11.47
N GLY A 30 9.52 -7.64 12.76
CA GLY A 30 10.73 -7.62 13.57
C GLY A 30 11.51 -6.30 13.51
N ASP A 31 12.44 -6.14 14.46
CA ASP A 31 13.14 -4.88 14.74
C ASP A 31 14.15 -4.46 13.65
N ASP A 32 14.56 -5.39 12.79
CA ASP A 32 15.52 -5.12 11.71
C ASP A 32 14.87 -4.46 10.47
N TRP A 33 13.54 -4.27 10.48
CA TRP A 33 12.85 -3.67 9.36
C TRP A 33 13.05 -2.16 9.30
N ASP A 34 13.65 -1.69 8.21
CA ASP A 34 13.76 -0.29 7.86
C ASP A 34 12.62 0.09 6.88
N PRO A 35 11.55 0.76 7.35
CA PRO A 35 10.41 1.12 6.52
C PRO A 35 10.78 2.13 5.41
N VAL A 36 11.79 2.98 5.65
CA VAL A 36 12.25 3.96 4.65
C VAL A 36 12.97 3.23 3.52
N ARG A 37 13.85 2.29 3.86
CA ARG A 37 14.51 1.45 2.86
C ARG A 37 13.50 0.59 2.09
N ALA A 38 12.51 0.01 2.77
CA ALA A 38 11.47 -0.78 2.11
C ALA A 38 10.70 0.03 1.06
N LEU A 39 10.33 1.28 1.36
CA LEU A 39 9.69 2.19 0.40
C LEU A 39 10.60 2.51 -0.79
N VAL A 40 11.87 2.81 -0.55
CA VAL A 40 12.84 3.07 -1.63
C VAL A 40 13.03 1.84 -2.52
N ASP A 41 13.07 0.65 -1.93
CA ASP A 41 13.23 -0.60 -2.68
C ASP A 41 11.96 -0.93 -3.47
N GLU A 42 10.77 -0.60 -2.96
CA GLU A 42 9.50 -0.69 -3.69
C GLU A 42 9.46 0.26 -4.90
N GLU A 43 9.86 1.52 -4.74
CA GLU A 43 9.96 2.49 -5.85
C GLU A 43 10.92 2.01 -6.95
N LYS A 44 12.07 1.45 -6.56
CA LYS A 44 13.01 0.84 -7.51
C LYS A 44 12.41 -0.37 -8.21
N ALA A 45 11.72 -1.25 -7.48
CA ALA A 45 11.04 -2.40 -8.07
C ALA A 45 9.97 -1.97 -9.08
N TYR A 46 9.20 -0.93 -8.75
CA TYR A 46 8.21 -0.33 -9.64
C TYR A 46 8.84 0.22 -10.92
N ALA A 47 9.97 0.92 -10.79
CA ALA A 47 10.74 1.42 -11.92
C ALA A 47 11.29 0.27 -12.80
N MET A 48 11.69 -0.86 -12.21
CA MET A 48 12.12 -2.03 -12.97
C MET A 48 10.98 -2.71 -13.73
N LEU A 49 9.75 -2.72 -13.20
CA LEU A 49 8.60 -3.38 -13.85
C LEU A 49 8.30 -2.83 -15.26
N TYR A 50 8.51 -1.53 -15.45
CA TYR A 50 8.31 -0.84 -16.72
C TYR A 50 9.63 -0.40 -17.36
N CYS A 51 10.72 -1.12 -17.08
CA CYS A 51 12.00 -0.91 -17.77
C CYS A 51 12.06 -1.73 -19.07
N ASN A 52 12.88 -1.29 -20.03
CA ASN A 52 13.16 -2.02 -21.28
C ASN A 52 11.91 -2.40 -22.09
N LEU A 53 10.87 -1.57 -22.05
CA LEU A 53 9.67 -1.76 -22.85
C LEU A 53 10.02 -1.65 -24.34
N ASP A 54 9.48 -2.55 -25.14
CA ASP A 54 9.49 -2.36 -26.59
C ASP A 54 8.55 -1.22 -27.02
N ALA A 55 8.57 -0.87 -28.30
CA ALA A 55 7.80 0.26 -28.82
C ALA A 55 6.27 0.10 -28.65
N GLU A 56 5.75 -1.13 -28.69
CA GLU A 56 4.32 -1.39 -28.51
C GLU A 56 3.95 -1.33 -27.02
N GLN A 57 4.77 -1.93 -26.18
CA GLN A 57 4.62 -1.88 -24.73
C GLN A 57 4.71 -0.44 -24.19
N GLN A 58 5.65 0.35 -24.70
CA GLN A 58 5.78 1.77 -24.33
C GLN A 58 4.53 2.57 -24.70
N ARG A 59 3.97 2.33 -25.90
CA ARG A 59 2.72 2.97 -26.34
C ARG A 59 1.56 2.69 -25.38
N HIS A 60 1.42 1.44 -24.93
CA HIS A 60 0.39 1.07 -23.96
C HIS A 60 0.65 1.66 -22.57
N TYR A 61 1.90 1.67 -22.11
CA TYR A 61 2.27 2.33 -20.87
C TYR A 61 1.88 3.82 -20.90
N ASP A 62 2.22 4.55 -21.96
CA ASP A 62 1.90 5.98 -22.11
C ASP A 62 0.38 6.22 -22.13
N GLU A 63 -0.39 5.32 -22.74
CA GLU A 63 -1.86 5.39 -22.75
C GLU A 63 -2.45 5.21 -21.34
N LEU A 64 -1.95 4.23 -20.59
CA LEU A 64 -2.39 3.96 -19.23
C LEU A 64 -2.00 5.09 -18.26
N VAL A 65 -0.84 5.70 -18.44
CA VAL A 65 -0.44 6.90 -17.69
C VAL A 65 -1.37 8.07 -18.00
N ARG A 66 -1.64 8.33 -19.29
CA ARG A 66 -2.58 9.40 -19.70
C ARG A 66 -3.98 9.18 -19.15
N ALA A 67 -4.43 7.92 -19.06
CA ALA A 67 -5.71 7.56 -18.50
C ALA A 67 -5.76 7.61 -16.96
N GLY A 68 -4.62 7.83 -16.29
CA GLY A 68 -4.50 7.82 -14.83
C GLY A 68 -4.59 6.42 -14.20
N VAL A 69 -4.45 5.37 -15.01
CA VAL A 69 -4.43 3.97 -14.53
C VAL A 69 -3.07 3.63 -13.94
N LEU A 70 -2.00 4.12 -14.58
CA LEU A 70 -0.64 3.98 -14.07
C LEU A 70 -0.09 5.34 -13.62
N PRO A 71 0.70 5.39 -12.54
CA PRO A 71 1.47 6.56 -12.18
C PRO A 71 2.52 6.87 -13.25
N GLU A 72 2.74 8.16 -13.49
CA GLU A 72 3.89 8.62 -14.24
C GLU A 72 5.17 8.22 -13.50
N ARG A 73 6.11 7.61 -14.22
CA ARG A 73 7.41 7.28 -13.64
C ARG A 73 8.03 8.59 -13.13
N ALA A 74 8.44 8.63 -11.87
CA ALA A 74 9.27 9.72 -11.37
C ALA A 74 10.58 9.69 -12.18
N VAL A 75 10.65 10.50 -13.24
CA VAL A 75 11.90 10.81 -13.92
C VAL A 75 12.71 11.55 -12.87
N ASP A 76 13.71 10.86 -12.29
CA ASP A 76 14.68 11.35 -11.31
C ASP A 76 14.39 12.75 -10.77
N ARG A 77 13.77 12.86 -9.58
CA ARG A 77 14.00 14.03 -8.71
C ARG A 77 15.39 13.96 -8.06
N ALA A 78 16.38 13.44 -8.77
CA ALA A 78 17.80 13.60 -8.47
C ALA A 78 18.32 14.83 -9.22
N ALA A 79 17.75 15.98 -8.88
CA ALA A 79 18.31 17.29 -9.15
C ALA A 79 18.20 18.09 -7.85
N ASP A 80 19.13 17.82 -6.93
CA ASP A 80 19.74 18.77 -5.99
C ASP A 80 21.07 18.19 -5.48
#